data_AF-A0A927IFL8-F1
#
_entry.id   AF-A0A927IFL8-F1
#
_cell.length_a   1.000
_cell.length_b   1.000
_cell.length_c   1.000
_cell.angle_alpha   90.00
_cell.angle_beta   90.00
_cell.angle_gamma   90.00
#
_symmetry.space_group_name_H-M   'P 1'
#
loop_
_entity.id
_entity.type
_entity.pdbx_description
1 polymer ?
#
loop_
_entity_poly.entity_id
_entity_poly.type
_entity_poly.pdbx_seq_one_letter_code
_entity_poly.pdbx_strand_id
1 'polypeptide(L)'
;MSSNRAERGSAVVEPDEDWVTLREWAAEVGYTHGYVVHVMPRAYPDFPAPKRRRRGVTDRGGGGGSALYDPAELEPFRPRRPRPVELPEELLDREVTLVGFAKLIGVDGRSVTQIKDDRPDTLPNTVDGLRWYPRARFHVRDLLLMWNSRPGPGSGSDKRRPPLPWTAT
;
A
#
# COMPACT_ATOMS: atom_id res chain seq x y z
N MET A 1 -17.24 -31.06 52.08
CA MET A 1 -15.89 -30.62 51.69
C MET A 1 -15.74 -30.96 50.22
N SER A 2 -16.23 -30.14 49.29
CA SER A 2 -15.71 -28.84 48.84
C SER A 2 -14.50 -28.98 47.90
N SER A 3 -14.62 -28.27 46.76
CA SER A 3 -13.61 -27.93 45.73
C SER A 3 -13.34 -29.02 44.68
N ASN A 4 -13.86 -28.98 43.45
CA ASN A 4 -14.12 -27.90 42.47
C ASN A 4 -12.85 -27.31 41.82
N ARG A 5 -12.98 -26.99 40.52
CA ARG A 5 -12.01 -26.41 39.54
C ARG A 5 -10.98 -27.39 38.95
N ALA A 6 -11.10 -27.84 37.69
CA ALA A 6 -11.19 -27.07 36.45
C ALA A 6 -10.07 -26.02 36.34
N GLU A 7 -9.02 -26.36 35.59
CA GLU A 7 -8.23 -25.48 34.71
C GLU A 7 -7.13 -26.35 34.10
N ARG A 8 -7.52 -27.24 33.17
CA ARG A 8 -6.57 -27.68 32.13
C ARG A 8 -6.35 -26.44 31.29
N GLY A 9 -5.17 -25.84 31.44
CA GLY A 9 -4.74 -24.71 30.65
C GLY A 9 -5.05 -24.97 29.19
N SER A 10 -5.83 -24.06 28.60
CA SER A 10 -5.81 -23.87 27.16
C SER A 10 -4.35 -23.75 26.76
N ALA A 11 -3.85 -24.78 26.08
CA ALA A 11 -2.71 -24.61 25.22
C ALA A 11 -3.12 -23.49 24.25
N VAL A 12 -2.59 -22.30 24.49
CA VAL A 12 -2.55 -21.26 23.47
C VAL A 12 -1.79 -21.92 22.33
N VAL A 13 -2.52 -22.29 21.30
CA VAL A 13 -1.95 -22.71 20.02
C VAL A 13 -1.24 -21.47 19.52
N GLU A 14 0.06 -21.36 19.81
CA GLU A 14 0.88 -20.37 19.12
C GLU A 14 0.90 -20.80 17.65
N PRO A 15 0.45 -19.94 16.72
CA PRO A 15 0.50 -20.28 15.31
C PRO A 15 1.96 -20.24 14.85
N ASP A 16 2.68 -21.34 15.01
CA ASP A 16 3.71 -21.71 14.04
C ASP A 16 2.97 -21.84 12.70
N GLU A 17 2.97 -20.84 11.80
CA GLU A 17 2.94 -21.11 10.33
C GLU A 17 2.98 -19.95 9.31
N ASP A 18 2.94 -18.65 9.65
CA ASP A 18 2.93 -17.60 8.61
C ASP A 18 4.21 -16.74 8.55
N TRP A 19 5.39 -17.36 8.65
CA TRP A 19 6.65 -16.63 8.44
C TRP A 19 6.77 -16.17 6.98
N VAL A 20 6.95 -14.87 6.74
CA VAL A 20 7.04 -14.29 5.37
C VAL A 20 8.43 -13.78 5.05
N THR A 21 8.82 -13.82 3.77
CA THR A 21 9.98 -13.07 3.30
C THR A 21 9.63 -11.60 3.08
N LEU A 22 10.62 -10.70 3.16
CA LEU A 22 10.40 -9.30 2.78
C LEU A 22 9.94 -9.15 1.33
N ARG A 23 10.24 -10.11 0.45
CA ARG A 23 9.79 -10.11 -0.94
C ARG A 23 8.29 -10.38 -1.03
N GLU A 24 7.80 -11.38 -0.32
CA GLU A 24 6.37 -11.74 -0.26
C GLU A 24 5.57 -10.63 0.40
N TRP A 25 6.02 -10.18 1.58
CA TRP A 25 5.37 -9.08 2.29
C TRP A 25 5.35 -7.79 1.46
N ALA A 26 6.46 -7.41 0.82
CA ALA A 26 6.50 -6.23 -0.04
C ALA A 26 5.49 -6.31 -1.19
N ALA A 27 5.36 -7.49 -1.82
CA ALA A 27 4.39 -7.70 -2.89
C ALA A 27 2.94 -7.59 -2.37
N GLU A 28 2.66 -8.11 -1.18
CA GLU A 28 1.33 -8.01 -0.55
C GLU A 28 0.95 -6.56 -0.24
N VAL A 29 1.87 -5.80 0.34
CA VAL A 29 1.58 -4.45 0.83
C VAL A 29 1.80 -3.35 -0.22
N GLY A 30 2.36 -3.70 -1.39
CA GLY A 30 2.58 -2.79 -2.51
C GLY A 30 3.89 -2.00 -2.45
N TYR A 31 4.90 -2.51 -1.73
CA TYR A 31 6.27 -2.00 -1.77
C TYR A 31 7.12 -2.71 -2.81
N THR A 32 8.21 -2.06 -3.25
CA THR A 32 9.27 -2.77 -3.98
C THR A 32 10.17 -3.48 -3.00
N HIS A 33 10.57 -4.72 -3.32
CA HIS A 33 11.52 -5.48 -2.51
C HIS A 33 12.81 -4.70 -2.22
N GLY A 34 13.32 -3.94 -3.20
CA GLY A 34 14.51 -3.10 -3.01
C GLY A 34 14.33 -1.97 -1.98
N TYR A 35 13.13 -1.37 -1.90
CA TYR A 35 12.82 -0.37 -0.88
C TYR A 35 12.85 -1.00 0.52
N VAL A 36 12.18 -2.15 0.68
CA VAL A 36 12.11 -2.85 1.97
C VAL A 36 13.47 -3.34 2.44
N VAL A 37 14.35 -3.77 1.53
CA VAL A 37 15.69 -4.28 1.90
C VAL A 37 16.72 -3.16 2.12
N HIS A 38 16.68 -2.07 1.35
CA HIS A 38 17.77 -1.08 1.34
C HIS A 38 17.41 0.27 1.96
N VAL A 39 16.12 0.62 2.04
CA VAL A 39 15.67 1.93 2.52
C VAL A 39 15.06 1.82 3.90
N MET A 40 14.14 0.87 4.11
CA MET A 40 13.43 0.75 5.39
C MET A 40 14.36 0.54 6.60
N PRO A 41 15.38 -0.34 6.56
CA PRO A 41 16.27 -0.52 7.71
C PRO A 41 17.11 0.72 8.04
N ARG A 42 17.27 1.65 7.09
CA ARG A 42 17.98 2.91 7.31
C ARG A 42 17.05 4.02 7.80
N ALA A 43 15.81 4.01 7.33
CA ALA A 43 14.79 5.01 7.67
C ALA A 43 14.11 4.72 9.01
N TYR A 44 14.02 3.45 9.40
CA TYR A 44 13.34 2.97 10.59
C TYR A 44 14.33 2.18 11.47
N PRO A 45 14.88 2.78 12.54
CA PRO A 45 15.84 2.11 13.43
C PRO A 45 15.27 0.88 14.15
N ASP A 46 13.94 0.80 14.26
CA ASP A 46 13.15 -0.27 14.86
C ASP A 46 12.71 -1.34 13.86
N PHE A 47 13.15 -1.26 12.60
CA PHE A 47 12.80 -2.26 11.59
C PHE A 47 13.29 -3.66 12.02
N PRO A 48 12.44 -4.69 11.96
CA PRO A 48 12.73 -5.98 12.57
C PRO A 48 13.90 -6.68 11.87
N ALA A 49 14.70 -7.39 12.67
CA ALA A 49 15.69 -8.33 12.16
C ALA A 49 15.03 -9.64 11.74
N PRO A 50 15.59 -10.39 10.76
CA PRO A 50 15.04 -11.68 10.38
C PRO A 50 15.08 -12.68 11.53
N LYS A 51 13.99 -13.41 11.75
CA LYS A 51 13.88 -14.41 12.82
C LYS A 51 14.51 -15.74 12.44
N ARG A 52 14.49 -16.11 11.15
CA ARG A 52 15.11 -17.34 10.65
C ARG A 52 15.75 -17.14 9.28
N ARG A 53 16.85 -17.85 9.04
CA ARG A 53 17.34 -18.12 7.68
C ARG A 53 16.60 -19.35 7.16
N ARG A 54 16.06 -19.32 5.93
CA ARG A 54 15.47 -20.52 5.32
C ARG A 54 16.51 -21.65 5.31
N ARG A 55 16.19 -22.83 5.88
CA ARG A 55 17.05 -24.02 5.78
C ARG A 55 17.27 -24.35 4.30
N GLY A 56 18.52 -24.41 3.85
CA GLY A 56 18.90 -24.84 2.49
C GLY A 56 19.51 -23.78 1.56
N VAL A 57 19.86 -22.58 2.04
CA VAL A 57 20.58 -21.57 1.25
C VAL A 57 22.07 -21.64 1.56
N THR A 58 22.88 -22.00 0.56
CA THR A 58 24.35 -22.06 0.64
C THR A 58 24.98 -20.66 0.77
N ASP A 59 26.19 -20.60 1.32
CA ASP A 59 26.96 -19.40 1.74
C ASP A 59 27.34 -18.39 0.64
N ARG A 60 26.71 -18.42 -0.54
CA ARG A 60 26.90 -17.43 -1.60
C ARG A 60 25.59 -16.74 -1.95
N GLY A 61 25.38 -15.56 -1.36
CA GLY A 61 24.39 -14.59 -1.83
C GLY A 61 23.05 -14.61 -1.08
N GLY A 62 23.06 -14.63 0.25
CA GLY A 62 21.88 -14.46 1.08
C GLY A 62 21.40 -13.01 1.15
N GLY A 63 20.93 -12.45 0.03
CA GLY A 63 20.18 -11.19 0.05
C GLY A 63 18.87 -11.37 0.82
N GLY A 64 18.31 -10.28 1.38
CA GLY A 64 17.13 -10.27 2.26
C GLY A 64 15.85 -10.95 1.74
N GLY A 65 15.84 -11.46 0.50
CA GLY A 65 14.75 -12.25 -0.07
C GLY A 65 14.66 -13.70 0.40
N SER A 66 15.64 -14.22 1.16
CA SER A 66 15.64 -15.60 1.68
C SER A 66 15.45 -15.71 3.19
N ALA A 67 15.39 -14.57 3.87
CA ALA A 67 15.25 -14.48 5.31
C ALA A 67 13.76 -14.34 5.68
N LEU A 68 13.38 -14.96 6.79
CA LEU A 68 12.01 -15.06 7.26
C LEU A 68 11.77 -14.08 8.41
N TYR A 69 10.63 -13.40 8.35
CA TYR A 69 10.20 -12.32 9.24
C TYR A 69 8.82 -12.63 9.80
N ASP A 70 8.57 -12.12 11.00
CA ASP A 70 7.24 -12.17 11.61
C ASP A 70 6.34 -11.13 10.90
N PRO A 71 5.21 -11.51 10.29
CA PRO A 71 4.28 -10.55 9.72
C PRO A 71 3.80 -9.51 10.74
N ALA A 72 3.61 -9.92 12.00
CA ALA A 72 3.14 -9.01 13.05
C ALA A 72 4.16 -7.91 13.36
N GLU A 73 5.46 -8.22 13.28
CA GLU A 73 6.52 -7.21 13.43
C GLU A 73 6.66 -6.30 12.20
N LEU A 74 6.18 -6.75 11.04
CA LEU A 74 6.18 -5.95 9.81
C LEU A 74 4.95 -5.04 9.68
N GLU A 75 3.84 -5.34 10.36
CA GLU A 75 2.58 -4.59 10.27
C GLU A 75 2.70 -3.09 10.61
N PRO A 76 3.48 -2.65 11.63
CA PRO A 76 3.68 -1.23 11.90
C PRO A 76 4.30 -0.46 10.72
N PHE A 77 5.02 -1.17 9.86
CA PHE A 77 5.70 -0.63 8.69
C PHE A 77 4.88 -0.74 7.40
N ARG A 78 3.65 -1.26 7.49
CA ARG A 78 2.73 -1.32 6.35
C ARG A 78 2.48 0.09 5.82
N PRO A 79 2.46 0.31 4.48
CA PRO A 79 2.18 1.61 3.93
C PRO A 79 0.82 2.10 4.41
N ARG A 80 0.83 3.26 5.08
CA ARG A 80 -0.38 3.97 5.46
C ARG A 80 -1.08 4.46 4.19
N ARG A 81 -2.00 3.66 3.65
CA ARG A 81 -2.86 4.11 2.53
C ARG A 81 -3.56 5.40 2.96
N PRO A 82 -3.77 6.36 2.05
CA PRO A 82 -4.69 7.46 2.34
C PRO A 82 -6.00 6.84 2.83
N ARG A 83 -6.55 7.36 3.93
CA ARG A 83 -7.86 6.91 4.40
C ARG A 83 -8.83 7.03 3.22
N PRO A 84 -9.57 5.97 2.86
CA PRO A 84 -10.56 6.05 1.80
C PRO A 84 -11.48 7.23 2.08
N VAL A 85 -11.69 8.05 1.06
CA VAL A 85 -12.59 9.19 1.15
C VAL A 85 -13.92 8.77 0.55
N GLU A 86 -14.99 9.04 1.27
CA GLU A 86 -16.36 8.94 0.77
C GLU A 86 -16.85 10.35 0.47
N LEU A 87 -17.49 10.53 -0.69
CA LEU A 87 -18.12 11.76 -1.09
C LEU A 87 -19.61 11.50 -1.35
N PRO A 88 -20.49 12.48 -1.06
CA PRO A 88 -21.90 12.43 -1.47
C PRO A 88 -22.06 12.17 -2.97
N GLU A 89 -23.09 11.41 -3.34
CA GLU A 89 -23.35 10.99 -4.72
C GLU A 89 -23.53 12.20 -5.66
N GLU A 90 -24.11 13.29 -5.16
CA GLU A 90 -24.34 14.53 -5.91
C GLU A 90 -23.03 15.22 -6.35
N LEU A 91 -21.91 14.90 -5.69
CA LEU A 91 -20.61 15.44 -6.03
C LEU A 91 -19.86 14.56 -7.04
N LEU A 92 -20.27 13.30 -7.24
CA LEU A 92 -19.54 12.33 -8.06
C LEU A 92 -19.54 12.68 -9.55
N ASP A 93 -20.63 13.27 -10.05
CA ASP A 93 -20.75 13.69 -11.45
C ASP A 93 -20.15 15.08 -11.72
N ARG A 94 -19.68 15.79 -10.69
CA ARG A 94 -19.06 17.11 -10.87
C ARG A 94 -17.75 17.01 -11.64
N GLU A 95 -17.48 18.04 -12.42
CA GLU A 95 -16.20 18.24 -13.08
C GLU A 95 -15.30 19.14 -12.24
N VAL A 96 -14.10 18.67 -11.93
CA VAL A 96 -13.13 19.42 -11.14
C VAL A 96 -11.73 19.33 -11.75
N THR A 97 -10.90 20.32 -11.45
CA THR A 97 -9.45 20.21 -11.67
C THR A 97 -8.84 19.37 -10.56
N LEU A 98 -7.59 18.88 -10.73
CA LEU A 98 -6.86 18.17 -9.67
C LEU A 98 -6.77 18.97 -8.36
N VAL A 99 -6.55 20.28 -8.45
CA VAL A 99 -6.53 21.18 -7.27
C VAL A 99 -7.94 21.33 -6.68
N GLY A 100 -8.97 21.40 -7.52
CA GLY A 100 -10.36 21.42 -7.09
C GLY A 100 -10.76 20.14 -6.36
N PHE A 101 -10.35 18.99 -6.86
CA PHE A 101 -10.53 17.70 -6.21
C PHE A 101 -9.82 17.63 -4.86
N ALA A 102 -8.55 18.08 -4.78
CA ALA A 102 -7.81 18.09 -3.51
C ALA A 102 -8.55 18.88 -2.42
N LYS A 103 -9.09 20.06 -2.78
CA LYS A 103 -9.94 20.86 -1.88
C LYS A 103 -11.22 20.13 -1.47
N LEU A 104 -11.83 19.41 -2.41
CA LEU A 104 -13.08 18.66 -2.19
C LEU A 104 -12.91 17.56 -1.14
N ILE A 105 -11.79 16.83 -1.20
CA ILE A 105 -11.50 15.74 -0.26
C ILE A 105 -10.69 16.17 0.97
N GLY A 106 -10.41 17.48 1.12
CA GLY A 106 -9.73 18.04 2.28
C GLY A 106 -8.24 17.68 2.39
N VAL A 107 -7.55 17.46 1.26
CA VAL A 107 -6.12 17.13 1.24
C VAL A 107 -5.29 18.25 0.61
N ASP A 108 -3.98 18.21 0.87
CA ASP A 108 -3.06 19.16 0.25
C ASP A 108 -3.03 19.03 -1.28
N GLY A 109 -3.10 20.17 -1.98
CA GLY A 109 -3.15 20.24 -3.44
C GLY A 109 -1.96 19.53 -4.09
N ARG A 110 -0.77 19.63 -3.51
CA ARG A 110 0.44 18.99 -4.03
C ARG A 110 0.32 17.46 -4.05
N SER A 111 -0.35 16.89 -3.05
CA SER A 111 -0.55 15.43 -2.91
C SER A 111 -1.36 14.81 -4.05
N VAL A 112 -2.20 15.62 -4.70
CA VAL A 112 -2.96 15.23 -5.90
C VAL A 112 -2.24 15.65 -7.17
N THR A 113 -1.72 16.88 -7.25
CA THR A 113 -1.10 17.38 -8.50
C THR A 113 0.18 16.65 -8.86
N GLN A 114 0.95 16.18 -7.87
CA GLN A 114 2.21 15.47 -8.13
C GLN A 114 2.00 14.10 -8.81
N ILE A 115 0.77 13.57 -8.79
CA ILE A 115 0.42 12.33 -9.49
C ILE A 115 0.69 12.43 -10.99
N LYS A 116 0.49 13.60 -11.60
CA LYS A 116 0.76 13.79 -13.04
C LYS A 116 2.24 13.68 -13.40
N ASP A 117 3.12 13.99 -12.44
CA ASP A 117 4.57 13.98 -12.63
C ASP A 117 5.12 12.59 -12.26
N ASP A 118 4.64 12.01 -11.16
CA ASP A 118 5.12 10.74 -10.64
C ASP A 118 4.48 9.52 -11.33
N ARG A 119 3.18 9.60 -11.67
CA ARG A 119 2.34 8.49 -12.17
C ARG A 119 1.24 8.94 -13.15
N PRO A 120 1.60 9.57 -14.29
CA PRO A 120 0.64 10.06 -15.28
C PRO A 120 -0.23 8.98 -15.94
N ASP A 121 0.15 7.72 -15.83
CA ASP A 121 -0.60 6.52 -16.26
C ASP A 121 -1.76 6.16 -15.33
N THR A 122 -1.69 6.59 -14.07
CA THR A 122 -2.76 6.35 -13.09
C THR A 122 -3.83 7.42 -13.09
N LEU A 123 -3.61 8.53 -13.79
CA LEU A 123 -4.65 9.55 -13.95
C LEU A 123 -5.77 9.01 -14.85
N PRO A 124 -7.04 9.19 -14.45
CA PRO A 124 -8.15 8.98 -15.36
C PRO A 124 -8.06 9.96 -16.53
N ASN A 125 -8.73 9.62 -17.64
CA ASN A 125 -8.87 10.55 -18.74
C ASN A 125 -9.66 11.79 -18.28
N THR A 126 -9.39 12.91 -18.93
CA THR A 126 -10.11 14.15 -18.74
C THR A 126 -11.51 14.03 -19.35
N VAL A 127 -12.41 14.95 -19.00
CA VAL A 127 -13.80 14.97 -19.49
C VAL A 127 -13.87 15.02 -21.02
N ASP A 128 -12.88 15.65 -21.66
CA ASP A 128 -12.70 15.74 -23.12
C ASP A 128 -11.92 14.55 -23.72
N GLY A 129 -11.67 13.49 -22.94
CA GLY A 129 -11.04 12.24 -23.41
C GLY A 129 -9.53 12.33 -23.63
N LEU A 130 -8.89 13.42 -23.21
CA LEU A 130 -7.44 13.59 -23.25
C LEU A 130 -6.81 13.02 -21.97
N ARG A 131 -5.48 12.90 -21.95
CA ARG A 131 -4.78 12.30 -20.80
C ARG A 131 -4.65 13.25 -19.62
N TRP A 132 -3.99 14.40 -19.82
CA TRP A 132 -4.02 15.54 -18.91
C TRP A 132 -3.36 16.76 -19.58
N TYR A 133 -3.74 17.95 -19.14
CA TYR A 133 -3.12 19.22 -19.51
C TYR A 133 -3.37 20.27 -18.40
N PRO A 134 -2.68 21.43 -18.41
CA PRO A 134 -2.93 22.47 -17.41
C PRO A 134 -4.41 22.88 -17.38
N ARG A 135 -5.03 22.86 -16.20
CA ARG A 135 -6.46 23.14 -15.98
C ARG A 135 -7.44 22.15 -16.60
N ALA A 136 -6.98 20.97 -17.01
CA ALA A 136 -7.88 19.89 -17.41
C ALA A 136 -8.90 19.57 -16.32
N ARG A 137 -10.09 19.17 -16.77
CA ARG A 137 -11.19 18.74 -15.90
C ARG A 137 -11.34 17.23 -15.94
N PHE A 138 -11.72 16.69 -14.80
CA PHE A 138 -11.96 15.26 -14.59
C PHE A 138 -13.28 15.11 -13.84
N HIS A 139 -13.96 13.98 -14.01
CA HIS A 139 -15.09 13.65 -13.14
C HIS A 139 -14.60 13.29 -11.74
N VAL A 140 -15.31 13.77 -10.73
CA VAL A 140 -14.99 13.48 -9.32
C VAL A 140 -15.00 11.98 -9.06
N ARG A 141 -15.95 11.22 -9.62
CA ARG A 141 -16.02 9.76 -9.47
C ARG A 141 -14.73 9.05 -9.88
N ASP A 142 -14.15 9.46 -11.00
CA ASP A 142 -12.95 8.82 -11.55
C ASP A 142 -11.72 9.18 -10.72
N LEU A 143 -11.63 10.44 -10.28
CA LEU A 143 -10.58 10.89 -9.36
C LEU A 143 -10.70 10.27 -7.97
N LEU A 144 -11.92 10.05 -7.48
CA LEU A 144 -12.18 9.41 -6.20
C LEU A 144 -11.79 7.93 -6.24
N LEU A 145 -12.17 7.23 -7.32
CA LEU A 145 -11.76 5.85 -7.55
C LEU A 145 -10.23 5.75 -7.66
N MET A 146 -9.59 6.64 -8.42
CA MET A 146 -8.13 6.73 -8.50
C MET A 146 -7.53 6.92 -7.11
N TRP A 147 -8.01 7.91 -6.34
CA TRP A 147 -7.49 8.27 -5.02
C TRP A 147 -7.59 7.11 -4.02
N ASN A 148 -8.76 6.47 -3.93
CA ASN A 148 -9.02 5.35 -3.03
C ASN A 148 -8.27 4.07 -3.45
N SER A 149 -7.92 3.95 -4.73
CA SER A 149 -7.13 2.83 -5.26
C SER A 149 -5.61 3.06 -5.17
N ARG A 150 -5.14 4.17 -4.58
CA ARG A 150 -3.70 4.47 -4.48
C ARG A 150 -3.04 3.51 -3.49
N PRO A 151 -1.96 2.81 -3.88
CA PRO A 151 -1.07 2.24 -2.89
C PRO A 151 -0.46 3.40 -2.08
N GLY A 152 -0.30 3.19 -0.78
CA GLY A 152 0.17 4.22 0.15
C GLY A 152 1.53 4.82 -0.22
N PRO A 153 1.96 5.89 0.48
CA PRO A 153 3.24 6.54 0.24
C PRO A 153 4.37 5.52 0.43
N GLY A 154 5.15 5.33 -0.63
CA GLY A 154 6.27 4.40 -0.70
C GLY A 154 6.89 4.46 -2.09
N SER A 155 8.22 4.40 -2.15
CA SER A 155 9.04 4.48 -3.38
C SER A 155 8.90 3.24 -4.29
N GLY A 156 7.76 2.54 -4.21
CA GLY A 156 7.43 1.37 -4.98
C GLY A 156 6.83 1.76 -6.31
N SER A 157 7.66 1.87 -7.35
CA SER A 157 7.25 1.70 -8.73
C SER A 157 6.71 0.27 -8.89
N ASP A 158 5.42 0.07 -8.64
CA ASP A 158 4.79 -1.22 -8.89
C ASP A 158 4.52 -1.34 -10.40
N LYS A 159 5.50 -1.92 -11.11
CA LYS A 159 5.44 -2.20 -12.56
C LYS A 159 4.59 -3.43 -12.89
N ARG A 160 3.85 -3.99 -11.93
CA ARG A 160 2.96 -5.14 -12.12
C ARG A 160 1.56 -4.80 -11.62
N ARG A 161 0.87 -3.91 -12.33
CA ARG A 161 -0.53 -3.62 -12.02
C ARG A 161 -1.48 -4.45 -12.89
N PRO A 162 -2.53 -5.06 -12.30
CA PRO A 162 -3.73 -5.40 -13.05
C PRO A 162 -4.31 -4.12 -13.68
N PRO A 163 -5.06 -4.23 -14.79
CA PRO A 163 -5.68 -3.09 -15.45
C PRO A 163 -6.49 -2.27 -14.43
N LEU A 164 -6.31 -0.95 -14.48
CA LEU A 164 -6.98 -0.04 -13.54
C LEU A 164 -8.47 -0.01 -13.88
N PRO A 165 -9.37 0.04 -12.87
CA PRO A 165 -10.81 -0.10 -13.11
C PRO A 165 -11.42 1.03 -13.97
N TRP A 166 -10.74 2.18 -14.11
CA TRP A 166 -11.14 3.28 -15.00
C TRP A 166 -10.42 3.28 -16.37
N THR A 167 -9.54 2.31 -16.62
CA THR A 167 -8.87 2.12 -17.92
C THR A 167 -9.52 1.03 -18.78
N ALA A 168 -10.49 0.31 -18.22
CA ALA A 168 -11.33 -0.61 -18.98
C ALA A 168 -12.42 0.20 -19.68
N THR A 169 -12.13 0.68 -20.88
CA THR A 169 -13.13 1.14 -21.85
C THR A 169 -13.14 0.18 -23.03
#